data_AF-A0A954N009-F1
#
_entry.id   AF-A0A954N009-F1
#
_cell.length_a   1.000
_cell.length_b   1.000
_cell.length_c   1.000
_cell.angle_alpha   90.00
_cell.angle_beta   90.00
_cell.angle_gamma   90.00
#
_symmetry.space_group_name_H-M   'P 1'
#
loop_
_entity.id
_entity.type
_entity.pdbx_description
1 polymer ?
#
loop_
_entity_poly.entity_id
_entity_poly.type
_entity_poly.pdbx_seq_one_letter_code
_entity_poly.pdbx_strand_id
1 'polypeptide(L)'
;NPNGTWEYSIDAGATWNSLADASTTNARLLNEAAKLRFVPFKKKFNGDVTLAVVAWDQTTGTNGSTANVTVRGTTTAYSLDTALITQTVLKKKPKI
;
A
#
# COMPACT_ATOMS: atom_id res chain seq x y z
N ASN A 1 5.37 -2.08 -10.29
CA ASN A 1 4.58 -1.19 -11.16
C ASN A 1 5.58 -0.46 -12.07
N PRO A 2 5.52 -0.59 -13.41
CA PRO A 2 6.56 -0.07 -14.32
C PRO A 2 6.71 1.47 -14.27
N ASN A 3 5.78 2.17 -13.62
CA ASN A 3 5.73 3.63 -13.61
C ASN A 3 6.21 4.29 -12.30
N GLY A 4 6.50 3.50 -11.26
CA GLY A 4 6.92 4.00 -9.95
C GLY A 4 6.88 2.96 -8.84
N THR A 5 7.23 3.38 -7.64
CA THR A 5 7.21 2.55 -6.42
C THR A 5 6.11 3.01 -5.47
N TRP A 6 5.47 2.06 -4.81
CA TRP A 6 4.70 2.35 -3.61
C TRP A 6 5.64 2.39 -2.41
N GLU A 7 5.40 3.33 -1.52
CA GLU A 7 6.11 3.46 -0.25
C GLU A 7 5.10 3.58 0.88
N TYR A 8 5.51 3.14 2.06
CA TYR A 8 4.73 3.23 3.27
C TYR A 8 5.52 3.91 4.39
N SER A 9 4.79 4.46 5.36
CA SER A 9 5.33 5.04 6.58
C SER A 9 4.51 4.55 7.76
N ILE A 10 5.19 4.20 8.85
CA ILE A 10 4.57 3.80 10.14
C ILE A 10 4.79 4.86 11.23
N ASP A 11 5.40 6.00 10.88
CA ASP A 11 5.79 7.08 11.78
C ASP A 11 5.20 8.44 11.31
N ALA A 12 3.95 8.39 10.85
CA ALA A 12 3.19 9.55 10.38
C ALA A 12 3.83 10.34 9.22
N GLY A 13 4.74 9.72 8.46
CA GLY A 13 5.39 10.28 7.28
C GLY A 13 6.79 10.82 7.52
N ALA A 14 7.39 10.60 8.71
CA ALA A 14 8.75 11.02 9.00
C ALA A 14 9.78 10.18 8.20
N THR A 15 9.56 8.87 8.10
CA THR A 15 10.34 7.96 7.26
C THR A 15 9.45 7.20 6.29
N TRP A 16 10.01 6.89 5.12
CA TRP A 16 9.30 6.19 4.05
C TRP A 16 10.11 4.98 3.59
N ASN A 17 9.45 3.83 3.54
CA ASN A 17 10.04 2.54 3.20
C ASN A 17 9.38 1.98 1.93
N SER A 18 10.16 1.26 1.13
CA SER A 18 9.66 0.64 -0.10
C SER A 18 8.65 -0.48 0.18
N LEU A 19 7.58 -0.54 -0.60
CA LEU A 19 6.59 -1.63 -0.61
C LEU A 19 6.84 -2.61 -1.78
N ALA A 20 7.99 -2.55 -2.45
CA ALA A 20 8.25 -3.31 -3.68
C ALA A 20 8.16 -4.84 -3.51
N ASP A 21 8.48 -5.36 -2.31
CA ASP A 21 8.53 -6.80 -2.02
C ASP A 21 7.21 -7.35 -1.44
N ALA A 22 6.15 -6.53 -1.42
CA ALA A 22 4.85 -6.96 -0.91
C ALA A 22 4.20 -7.97 -1.86
N SER A 23 3.76 -9.09 -1.28
CA SER A 23 3.06 -10.17 -2.00
C SER A 23 1.96 -10.76 -1.11
N THR A 24 1.20 -11.73 -1.63
CA THR A 24 0.22 -12.44 -0.80
C THR A 24 0.86 -13.31 0.27
N THR A 25 2.10 -13.76 0.09
CA THR A 25 2.85 -14.54 1.09
C THR A 25 3.72 -13.67 2.01
N ASN A 26 3.92 -12.41 1.66
CA ASN A 26 4.72 -11.42 2.38
C ASN A 26 4.03 -10.05 2.36
N ALA A 27 2.78 -10.00 2.80
CA ALA A 27 2.01 -8.76 2.82
C ALA A 27 2.47 -7.86 3.97
N ARG A 28 2.65 -6.57 3.70
CA ARG A 28 2.96 -5.58 4.75
C ARG A 28 1.70 -5.25 5.54
N LEU A 29 1.75 -5.41 6.85
CA LEU A 29 0.68 -5.02 7.76
C LEU A 29 0.79 -3.53 8.08
N LEU A 30 -0.26 -2.77 7.79
CA LEU A 30 -0.33 -1.32 7.99
C LEU A 30 -1.61 -1.00 8.75
N ASN A 31 -1.49 -0.33 9.89
CA ASN A 31 -2.64 0.12 10.67
C ASN A 31 -3.19 1.46 10.16
N GLU A 32 -4.20 1.99 10.84
CA GLU A 32 -4.88 3.25 10.49
C GLU A 32 -4.00 4.51 10.54
N ALA A 33 -2.91 4.47 11.32
CA ALA A 33 -1.96 5.59 11.41
C ALA A 33 -0.88 5.56 10.32
N ALA A 34 -0.74 4.42 9.62
CA ALA A 34 0.22 4.28 8.54
C ALA A 34 -0.17 5.14 7.33
N LYS A 35 0.83 5.60 6.59
CA LYS A 35 0.65 6.35 5.36
C LYS A 35 1.16 5.58 4.17
N LEU A 36 0.47 5.71 3.05
CA LEU A 36 0.87 5.18 1.75
C LEU A 36 1.10 6.33 0.79
N ARG A 37 2.12 6.22 -0.06
CA ARG A 37 2.33 7.13 -1.19
C ARG A 37 2.85 6.37 -2.40
N PHE A 38 2.51 6.88 -3.58
CA PHE A 38 3.11 6.45 -4.82
C PHE A 38 4.19 7.45 -5.26
N VAL A 39 5.38 6.96 -5.58
CA VAL A 39 6.53 7.73 -6.07
C VAL A 39 6.76 7.37 -7.53
N PRO A 40 6.37 8.23 -8.50
CA PRO A 40 6.59 7.96 -9.90
C PRO A 40 8.08 7.99 -10.29
N PHE A 41 8.52 7.08 -11.15
CA PHE A 41 9.89 7.10 -11.70
C PHE A 41 10.12 8.29 -12.64
N LYS A 42 9.05 8.80 -13.26
CA LYS A 42 9.09 9.91 -14.22
C LYS A 42 8.40 11.13 -13.63
N LYS A 43 9.08 12.29 -13.67
CA LYS A 43 8.57 13.59 -13.18
C LYS A 43 7.23 14.03 -13.80
N LYS A 44 6.86 13.49 -14.96
CA LYS A 44 5.63 13.83 -15.70
C LYS A 44 4.67 12.64 -15.83
N PHE A 45 4.76 11.65 -14.94
CA PHE A 45 3.81 10.55 -14.92
C PHE A 45 2.38 11.09 -14.78
N ASN A 46 1.49 10.53 -15.59
CA ASN A 46 0.06 10.76 -15.52
C ASN A 46 -0.67 9.45 -15.76
N GLY A 47 -1.70 9.20 -14.97
CA GLY A 47 -2.49 7.98 -15.07
C GLY A 47 -2.83 7.40 -13.71
N ASP A 48 -3.54 6.29 -13.75
CA ASP A 48 -3.99 5.58 -12.56
C ASP A 48 -2.93 4.59 -12.09
N VAL A 49 -2.80 4.49 -10.77
CA VAL A 49 -2.01 3.46 -10.12
C VAL A 49 -2.88 2.73 -9.13
N THR A 50 -2.79 1.41 -9.14
CA THR A 50 -3.59 0.54 -8.29
C THR A 50 -2.73 -0.13 -7.22
N LEU A 51 -3.34 -0.38 -6.07
CA LEU A 51 -2.80 -1.21 -5.00
C LEU A 51 -3.88 -2.20 -4.56
N ALA A 52 -3.55 -3.49 -4.56
CA ALA A 52 -4.40 -4.51 -3.98
C ALA A 52 -4.19 -4.54 -2.46
N VAL A 53 -5.28 -4.46 -1.70
CA VAL A 53 -5.25 -4.45 -0.24
C VAL A 53 -6.23 -5.48 0.32
N VAL A 54 -5.90 -5.97 1.50
CA VAL A 54 -6.74 -6.85 2.31
C VAL A 54 -6.96 -6.14 3.63
N ALA A 55 -8.20 -6.09 4.11
CA ALA A 55 -8.47 -5.48 5.40
C ALA A 55 -7.84 -6.34 6.51
N TRP A 56 -7.24 -5.68 7.49
CA TRP A 56 -6.58 -6.30 8.64
C TRP A 56 -7.20 -5.76 9.92
N ASP A 57 -7.72 -6.63 10.76
CA ASP A 57 -8.43 -6.26 12.01
C ASP A 57 -7.51 -6.12 13.23
N GLN A 58 -6.21 -6.36 13.05
CA GLN A 58 -5.16 -6.24 14.08
C GLN A 58 -5.24 -7.27 15.22
N THR A 59 -6.06 -8.31 15.10
CA THR A 59 -6.10 -9.41 16.09
C THR A 59 -4.80 -10.22 16.12
N THR A 60 -4.09 -10.32 14.99
CA THR A 60 -2.76 -10.95 14.89
C THR A 60 -1.81 -10.13 14.03
N GLY A 61 -0.52 -10.12 14.40
CA GLY A 61 0.52 -9.36 13.70
C GLY A 61 0.74 -7.97 14.30
N THR A 62 1.74 -7.24 13.80
CA THR A 62 2.08 -5.90 14.29
C THR A 62 2.24 -4.91 13.15
N ASN A 63 1.95 -3.64 13.41
CA ASN A 63 2.11 -2.58 12.40
C ASN A 63 3.55 -2.56 11.88
N GLY A 64 3.71 -2.53 10.56
CA GLY A 64 5.00 -2.54 9.91
C GLY A 64 5.65 -3.92 9.80
N SER A 65 5.08 -5.01 10.33
CA SER A 65 5.56 -6.38 10.08
C SER A 65 5.05 -6.96 8.76
N THR A 66 5.49 -8.15 8.37
CA THR A 66 4.91 -8.88 7.23
C THR A 66 4.17 -10.14 7.67
N ALA A 67 3.19 -10.55 6.87
CA ALA A 67 2.45 -11.78 7.10
C ALA A 67 2.12 -12.51 5.80
N ASN A 68 1.95 -13.83 5.93
CA ASN A 68 1.37 -14.64 4.88
C ASN A 68 -0.17 -14.53 4.95
N VAL A 69 -0.75 -13.92 3.92
CA VAL A 69 -2.18 -13.73 3.76
C VAL A 69 -2.74 -14.64 2.66
N THR A 70 -2.20 -15.85 2.44
CA THR A 70 -2.84 -16.82 1.52
C THR A 70 -4.07 -17.47 2.13
N VAL A 71 -4.15 -17.55 3.46
CA VAL A 71 -5.34 -18.00 4.21
C VAL A 71 -6.02 -16.77 4.80
N ARG A 72 -7.33 -16.63 4.54
CA ARG A 72 -8.11 -15.44 4.88
C ARG A 72 -9.54 -15.81 5.29
N GLY A 73 -10.22 -14.86 5.92
CA GLY A 73 -11.59 -15.00 6.38
C GLY A 73 -11.75 -15.69 7.72
N THR A 74 -13.02 -15.97 8.06
CA THR A 74 -13.44 -16.69 9.25
C THR A 74 -12.83 -16.12 10.54
N THR A 75 -11.87 -16.82 11.14
CA THR A 75 -11.20 -16.50 12.40
C THR A 75 -9.82 -15.87 12.18
N THR A 76 -9.40 -15.65 10.93
CA THR A 76 -8.13 -14.97 10.62
C THR A 76 -8.31 -13.46 10.74
N ALA A 77 -7.20 -12.75 10.96
CA ALA A 77 -7.18 -11.29 11.04
C ALA A 77 -7.41 -10.59 9.68
N TYR A 78 -7.62 -11.33 8.59
CA TYR A 78 -7.59 -10.82 7.22
C TYR A 78 -8.93 -11.05 6.50
N SER A 79 -9.42 -10.04 5.78
CA SER A 79 -10.65 -10.18 4.99
C SER A 79 -10.52 -11.24 3.89
N LEU A 80 -11.61 -11.94 3.57
CA LEU A 80 -11.68 -12.82 2.41
C LEU A 80 -11.40 -12.05 1.11
N ASP A 81 -12.12 -10.93 0.97
CA ASP A 81 -12.05 -10.12 -0.23
C ASP A 81 -10.80 -9.26 -0.27
N THR A 82 -10.36 -8.99 -1.51
CA THR A 82 -9.31 -8.03 -1.83
C THR A 82 -9.96 -6.78 -2.38
N ALA A 83 -9.61 -5.61 -1.85
CA ALA A 83 -10.00 -4.32 -2.41
C ALA A 83 -8.90 -3.76 -3.31
N LEU A 84 -9.29 -2.96 -4.29
CA LEU A 84 -8.36 -2.21 -5.13
C LEU A 84 -8.46 -0.72 -4.77
N ILE A 85 -7.36 -0.17 -4.28
CA ILE A 85 -7.21 1.28 -4.14
C ILE A 85 -6.66 1.82 -5.44
N THR A 86 -7.38 2.76 -6.06
CA THR A 86 -6.93 3.45 -7.28
C THR A 86 -6.60 4.89 -6.96
N GLN A 87 -5.41 5.34 -7.34
CA GLN A 87 -4.97 6.73 -7.22
C GLN A 87 -4.70 7.27 -8.62
N THR A 88 -5.40 8.33 -9.01
CA THR A 88 -5.11 9.06 -10.24
C THR A 88 -4.03 10.11 -9.97
N VAL A 89 -2.91 10.03 -10.70
CA VAL A 89 -1.87 11.05 -10.67
C VAL A 89 -2.09 12.02 -11.82
N LEU A 90 -2.43 13.27 -11.49
CA LEU A 90 -2.63 14.33 -12.47
C LEU A 90 -1.37 15.16 -12.66
N LYS A 91 -1.18 15.67 -13.88
CA LYS A 91 -0.12 16.64 -14.17
C LYS A 91 -0.31 17.89 -13.31
N LYS A 92 0.80 18.43 -12.80
CA LYS A 92 0.80 19.78 -12.23
C LYS A 92 0.30 20.76 -13.30
N LYS A 93 -0.75 21.54 -13.01
CA LYS A 93 -1.22 22.60 -13.93
C LYS A 93 -0.05 23.55 -14.21
N PRO A 94 0.17 23.98 -15.48
CA PRO A 94 1.13 25.04 -15.77
C PRO A 94 0.77 26.28 -14.94
N LYS A 95 1.78 26.96 -14.38
CA LYS A 95 1.57 28.33 -13.89
C LYS A 95 1.30 29.19 -15.14
N ILE A 96 0.16 29.86 -15.16
CA ILE A 96 -0.14 30.93 -16.13
C ILE A 96 0.68 32.15 -15.72
#